data_AF-A0A2V5Z9B5-F1
#
_entry.id   AF-A0A2V5Z9B5-F1
#
_cell.length_a   1.000
_cell.length_b   1.000
_cell.length_c   1.000
_cell.angle_alpha   90.00
_cell.angle_beta   90.00
_cell.angle_gamma   90.00
#
_symmetry.space_group_name_H-M   'P 1'
#
loop_
_entity.id
_entity.type
_entity.pdbx_description
1 polymer ?
#
loop_
_entity_poly.entity_id
_entity_poly.type
_entity_poly.pdbx_seq_one_letter_code
_entity_poly.pdbx_strand_id
1 'polypeptide(L)'
;MPVGVQTNRNATSQTAATNIMAAIVADLRTTPAVATTSPQFAITFGTDKTLYFDASGQASTSLGTDSRYRLNITWNSAPTGLNYAVLRVTWPAPIDPVTTTPSGAVKIFAAFDRS
;
A
#
# COMPACT_ATOMS: atom_id res chain seq x y z
N MET A 1 28.67 -10.67 1.76
CA MET A 1 27.59 -10.57 2.78
C MET A 1 26.89 -11.91 2.87
N PRO A 2 26.62 -12.47 4.07
CA PRO A 2 26.02 -13.80 4.19
C PRO A 2 24.58 -13.81 3.69
N VAL A 3 24.22 -14.81 2.88
CA VAL A 3 22.87 -14.99 2.33
C VAL A 3 21.79 -15.08 3.42
N GLY A 4 22.11 -15.61 4.61
CA GLY A 4 21.18 -15.72 5.74
C GLY A 4 20.70 -14.37 6.29
N VAL A 5 21.56 -13.34 6.32
CA VAL A 5 21.18 -12.00 6.80
C VAL A 5 20.28 -11.29 5.78
N GLN A 6 20.54 -11.51 4.49
CA GLN A 6 19.74 -10.95 3.40
C GLN A 6 18.35 -11.58 3.35
N THR A 7 18.27 -12.92 3.47
CA THR A 7 16.99 -13.64 3.51
C THR A 7 16.14 -13.20 4.71
N ASN A 8 16.74 -13.06 5.89
CA ASN A 8 15.99 -12.65 7.08
C ASN A 8 15.46 -11.22 6.97
N ARG A 9 16.27 -10.27 6.46
CA ARG A 9 15.83 -8.89 6.19
C ARG A 9 14.69 -8.84 5.17
N ASN A 10 14.74 -9.68 4.15
CA ASN A 10 13.68 -9.76 3.14
C ASN A 10 12.39 -10.31 3.75
N ALA A 11 12.48 -11.36 4.58
CA ALA A 11 11.32 -11.92 5.29
C ALA A 11 10.68 -10.88 6.24
N THR A 12 11.49 -10.15 7.02
CA THR A 12 10.98 -9.08 7.90
C THR A 12 10.26 -7.98 7.09
N SER A 13 10.87 -7.53 5.99
CA SER A 13 10.29 -6.49 5.14
C SER A 13 9.00 -6.96 4.47
N GLN A 14 8.94 -8.23 4.07
CA GLN A 14 7.74 -8.84 3.50
C GLN A 14 6.60 -8.93 4.52
N THR A 15 6.89 -9.32 5.77
CA THR A 15 5.90 -9.34 6.85
C THR A 15 5.36 -7.94 7.13
N ALA A 16 6.24 -6.94 7.23
CA ALA A 16 5.82 -5.55 7.45
C ALA A 16 4.96 -5.02 6.30
N ALA A 17 5.37 -5.25 5.04
CA ALA A 17 4.60 -4.85 3.87
C ALA A 17 3.22 -5.55 3.81
N THR A 18 3.16 -6.81 4.21
CA THR A 18 1.88 -7.56 4.30
C THR A 18 0.98 -6.99 5.39
N ASN A 19 1.52 -6.61 6.55
CA ASN A 19 0.76 -5.97 7.62
C ASN A 19 0.22 -4.59 7.21
N ILE A 20 1.03 -3.78 6.51
CA ILE A 20 0.58 -2.51 5.92
C ILE A 20 -0.58 -2.77 4.95
N MET A 21 -0.42 -3.76 4.06
CA MET A 21 -1.46 -4.11 3.09
C MET A 21 -2.77 -4.53 3.79
N ALA A 22 -2.69 -5.36 4.83
CA ALA A 22 -3.84 -5.81 5.60
C ALA A 22 -4.56 -4.63 6.28
N ALA A 23 -3.82 -3.70 6.89
CA ALA A 23 -4.39 -2.51 7.52
C ALA A 23 -5.13 -1.61 6.51
N ILE A 24 -4.54 -1.40 5.32
CA ILE A 24 -5.16 -0.57 4.27
C ILE A 24 -6.44 -1.21 3.74
N VAL A 25 -6.40 -2.52 3.46
CA VAL A 25 -7.60 -3.24 3.00
C VAL A 25 -8.68 -3.23 4.08
N ALA A 26 -8.31 -3.40 5.35
CA ALA A 26 -9.25 -3.34 6.45
C ALA A 26 -9.92 -1.96 6.54
N ASP A 27 -9.16 -0.86 6.53
CA ASP A 27 -9.69 0.51 6.54
C ASP A 27 -10.64 0.75 5.36
N LEU A 28 -10.26 0.33 4.15
CA LEU A 28 -11.10 0.47 2.96
C LEU A 28 -12.38 -0.38 3.04
N ARG A 29 -12.31 -1.61 3.59
CA ARG A 29 -13.49 -2.47 3.73
C ARG A 29 -14.43 -2.04 4.84
N THR A 30 -13.93 -1.45 5.92
CA THR A 30 -14.76 -0.94 7.01
C THR A 30 -15.31 0.45 6.73
N THR A 31 -14.83 1.13 5.68
CA THR A 31 -15.36 2.43 5.25
C THR A 31 -16.80 2.29 4.75
N PRO A 32 -17.80 2.95 5.38
CA PRO A 32 -19.21 2.84 4.97
C PRO A 32 -19.45 3.24 3.50
N ALA A 33 -20.44 2.65 2.84
CA ALA A 33 -20.78 2.90 1.42
C ALA A 33 -21.07 4.39 1.10
N VAL A 34 -21.55 5.13 2.08
CA VAL A 34 -21.82 6.58 1.97
C VAL A 34 -20.57 7.46 2.04
N ALA A 35 -19.45 6.95 2.55
CA ALA A 35 -18.23 7.73 2.76
C ALA A 35 -17.24 7.55 1.59
N THR A 36 -16.90 8.62 0.88
CA THR A 36 -16.01 8.54 -0.30
C THR A 36 -14.52 8.39 0.04
N THR A 37 -14.14 8.56 1.30
CA THR A 37 -12.76 8.57 1.77
C THR A 37 -12.62 7.74 3.03
N SER A 38 -11.57 6.92 3.10
CA SER A 38 -11.29 6.08 4.26
C SER A 38 -10.81 6.89 5.46
N PRO A 39 -11.25 6.58 6.69
CA PRO A 39 -10.97 7.41 7.85
C PRO A 39 -9.52 7.31 8.33
N GLN A 40 -8.90 6.13 8.29
CA GLN A 40 -7.56 5.94 8.89
C GLN A 40 -6.45 6.48 7.98
N PHE A 41 -6.54 6.23 6.68
CA PHE A 41 -5.48 6.58 5.73
C PHE A 41 -5.88 7.69 4.73
N ALA A 42 -7.07 8.27 4.88
CA ALA A 42 -7.61 9.32 4.02
C ALA A 42 -7.60 8.92 2.54
N ILE A 43 -7.84 7.65 2.20
CA ILE A 43 -7.80 7.15 0.82
C ILE A 43 -9.17 7.40 0.19
N THR A 44 -9.22 8.22 -0.85
CA THR A 44 -10.45 8.46 -1.63
C THR A 44 -10.65 7.35 -2.66
N PHE A 45 -11.83 6.74 -2.68
CA PHE A 45 -12.17 5.70 -3.66
C PHE A 45 -12.13 6.28 -5.09
N GLY A 46 -11.55 5.54 -6.02
CA GLY A 46 -11.40 5.96 -7.42
C GLY A 46 -10.30 6.98 -7.68
N THR A 47 -9.56 7.44 -6.66
CA THR A 47 -8.44 8.38 -6.81
C THR A 47 -7.13 7.71 -6.46
N ASP A 48 -6.21 7.66 -7.42
CA ASP A 48 -4.87 7.11 -7.21
C ASP A 48 -4.16 7.84 -6.07
N LYS A 49 -3.46 7.07 -5.24
CA LYS A 49 -2.80 7.62 -4.05
C LYS A 49 -1.47 6.95 -3.80
N THR A 50 -0.50 7.75 -3.38
CA THR A 50 0.77 7.26 -2.83
C THR A 50 0.84 7.61 -1.35
N LEU A 51 1.26 6.64 -0.54
CA LEU A 51 1.54 6.81 0.87
C LEU A 51 2.91 6.21 1.19
N TYR A 52 3.56 6.78 2.20
CA TYR A 52 4.85 6.33 2.70
C TYR A 52 4.70 5.89 4.14
N PHE A 53 5.33 4.77 4.50
CA PHE A 53 5.26 4.20 5.83
C PHE A 53 6.65 4.08 6.43
N ASP A 54 6.79 4.47 7.68
CA ASP A 54 7.99 4.21 8.46
C ASP A 54 8.04 2.76 8.98
N ALA A 55 9.06 2.43 9.78
CA ALA A 55 9.21 1.09 10.37
C ALA A 55 8.15 0.76 11.43
N SER A 56 7.46 1.76 11.98
CA SER A 56 6.40 1.62 12.98
C SER A 56 5.00 1.54 12.35
N GLY A 57 4.90 1.69 11.03
CA GLY A 57 3.64 1.66 10.29
C GLY A 57 2.91 3.00 10.27
N GLN A 58 3.55 4.11 10.67
CA GLN A 58 2.96 5.44 10.54
C GLN A 58 2.97 5.88 9.08
N ALA A 59 1.80 6.33 8.61
CA ALA A 59 1.61 6.74 7.22
C ALA A 59 1.85 8.25 7.04
N SER A 60 2.44 8.62 5.91
CA SER A 60 2.63 9.99 5.46
C SER A 60 2.30 10.11 3.97
N THR A 61 1.83 11.28 3.55
CA THR A 61 1.61 11.61 2.13
C THR A 61 2.90 12.07 1.45
N SER A 62 3.94 12.36 2.21
CA SER A 62 5.23 12.84 1.72
C SER A 62 6.35 11.89 2.11
N LEU A 63 7.31 11.68 1.20
CA LEU A 63 8.51 10.89 1.48
C LEU A 63 9.35 11.60 2.54
N GLY A 64 9.61 10.92 3.65
CA GLY A 64 10.48 11.38 4.73
C GLY A 64 11.77 10.57 4.82
N THR A 65 12.69 11.02 5.67
CA THR A 65 13.95 10.33 5.97
C THR A 65 13.74 8.93 6.56
N ASP A 66 12.66 8.76 7.33
CA ASP A 66 12.32 7.51 8.01
C ASP A 66 11.41 6.59 7.19
N SER A 67 10.99 7.02 6.00
CA SER A 67 10.14 6.21 5.13
C SER A 67 10.86 4.93 4.69
N ARG A 68 10.26 3.79 4.99
CA ARG A 68 10.78 2.46 4.67
C ARG A 68 10.00 1.80 3.55
N TYR A 69 8.69 2.00 3.53
CA TYR A 69 7.80 1.42 2.53
C TYR A 69 7.05 2.50 1.75
N ARG A 70 6.80 2.25 0.47
CA ARG A 70 5.94 3.05 -0.39
C ARG A 70 4.74 2.21 -0.80
N LEU A 71 3.55 2.69 -0.51
CA LEU A 71 2.29 2.17 -1.02
C LEU A 71 1.87 2.99 -2.24
N ASN A 72 1.55 2.31 -3.33
CA ASN A 72 0.84 2.86 -4.46
C ASN A 72 -0.54 2.20 -4.54
N ILE A 73 -1.57 3.01 -4.68
CA ILE A 73 -2.95 2.59 -4.93
C ILE A 73 -3.32 3.13 -6.31
N THR A 74 -3.67 2.22 -7.20
CA THR A 74 -4.18 2.55 -8.54
C THR A 74 -5.59 2.01 -8.68
N TRP A 75 -6.53 2.88 -9.01
CA TRP A 75 -7.92 2.49 -9.22
C TRP A 75 -8.16 2.19 -10.69
N ASN A 76 -8.83 1.07 -10.95
CA ASN A 76 -9.29 0.72 -12.28
C ASN A 76 -10.80 0.97 -12.36
N SER A 77 -11.20 1.72 -13.38
CA SER A 77 -12.61 1.92 -13.71
C SER A 77 -13.23 0.59 -14.13
N ALA A 78 -14.32 0.18 -13.49
CA ALA A 78 -15.15 -0.90 -13.97
C ALA A 78 -16.53 -0.38 -14.43
N PRO A 79 -17.18 -1.07 -15.38
CA PRO A 79 -18.44 -0.59 -15.97
C PRO A 79 -19.62 -0.48 -14.99
N THR A 80 -19.56 -1.07 -13.80
CA THR A 80 -20.70 -1.19 -12.89
C THR A 80 -20.26 -1.20 -11.42
N GLY A 81 -20.52 -0.12 -10.67
CA GLY A 81 -20.62 -0.05 -9.18
C GLY A 81 -19.44 -0.50 -8.30
N LEU A 82 -18.52 -1.29 -8.83
CA LEU A 82 -17.42 -1.95 -8.15
C LEU A 82 -16.16 -1.11 -8.32
N ASN A 83 -15.53 -0.78 -7.20
CA ASN A 83 -14.29 -0.04 -7.18
C ASN A 83 -13.14 -1.04 -7.04
N TYR A 84 -12.35 -1.21 -8.09
CA TYR A 84 -11.19 -2.09 -8.08
C TYR A 84 -9.93 -1.28 -7.84
N ALA A 85 -9.14 -1.68 -6.84
CA ALA A 85 -7.83 -1.12 -6.60
C ALA A 85 -6.75 -2.17 -6.76
N VAL A 86 -5.66 -1.76 -7.40
CA VAL A 86 -4.38 -2.44 -7.32
C VAL A 86 -3.59 -1.76 -6.22
N LEU A 87 -3.28 -2.49 -5.15
CA LEU A 87 -2.45 -2.00 -4.07
C LEU A 87 -1.07 -2.65 -4.19
N ARG A 88 -0.02 -1.83 -4.14
CA ARG A 88 1.35 -2.28 -4.22
C ARG A 88 2.18 -1.60 -3.15
N VAL A 89 2.70 -2.37 -2.20
CA VAL A 89 3.69 -1.91 -1.21
C VAL A 89 5.07 -2.33 -1.70
N THR A 90 6.03 -1.40 -1.69
CA THR A 90 7.41 -1.62 -2.15
C THR A 90 8.41 -1.09 -1.14
N TRP A 91 9.63 -1.63 -1.15
CA TRP A 91 10.75 -1.13 -0.36
C TRP A 91 12.06 -1.21 -1.16
N PRO A 92 13.02 -0.29 -0.91
CA PRO A 92 12.90 0.87 -0.01
C PRO A 92 12.02 2.00 -0.58
N ALA A 93 11.35 2.76 0.29
CA ALA A 93 10.36 3.78 -0.06
C ALA A 93 10.77 4.81 -1.14
N PRO A 94 12.02 5.30 -1.21
CA PRO A 94 12.42 6.29 -2.22
C PRO A 94 12.43 5.74 -3.65
N ILE A 95 12.44 4.42 -3.82
CA ILE A 95 12.51 3.80 -5.13
C ILE A 95 11.13 3.85 -5.77
N ASP A 96 11.02 4.54 -6.90
CA ASP A 96 9.82 4.50 -7.71
C ASP A 96 9.75 3.20 -8.52
N PRO A 97 8.76 2.33 -8.27
CA PRO A 97 8.65 1.05 -8.95
C PRO A 97 8.28 1.18 -10.44
N VAL A 98 7.92 2.38 -10.91
CA VAL A 98 7.70 2.68 -12.34
C VAL A 98 9.03 2.86 -13.07
N THR A 99 10.04 3.44 -12.42
CA THR A 99 11.33 3.76 -13.06
C THR A 99 12.43 2.76 -12.72
N THR A 100 12.35 2.13 -11.54
CA THR A 100 13.44 1.34 -10.98
C THR A 100 12.90 0.13 -10.22
N THR A 101 13.53 -1.03 -10.37
CA THR A 101 13.13 -2.24 -9.63
C THR A 101 13.39 -2.08 -8.13
N PRO A 102 12.35 -2.15 -7.27
CA PRO A 102 12.54 -2.12 -5.82
C PRO A 102 13.19 -3.41 -5.31
N SER A 103 13.72 -3.39 -4.09
CA SER A 103 14.30 -4.58 -3.46
C SER A 103 13.25 -5.66 -3.19
N GLY A 104 12.00 -5.25 -2.96
CA GLY A 104 10.88 -6.18 -2.84
C GLY A 104 9.54 -5.46 -2.97
N ALA A 105 8.49 -6.26 -3.15
CA ALA A 105 7.14 -5.78 -3.26
C ALA A 105 6.11 -6.80 -2.76
N VAL A 106 4.99 -6.29 -2.25
CA VAL A 106 3.75 -7.04 -2.04
C VAL A 106 2.68 -6.35 -2.88
N LYS A 107 1.95 -7.12 -3.70
CA LYS A 107 0.91 -6.62 -4.58
C LYS A 107 -0.37 -7.41 -4.37
N ILE A 108 -1.49 -6.72 -4.25
CA ILE A 108 -2.82 -7.34 -4.21
C ILE A 108 -3.77 -6.62 -5.17
N PHE A 109 -4.84 -7.32 -5.50
CA PHE A 109 -6.00 -6.77 -6.19
C PHE A 109 -7.17 -6.86 -5.22
N ALA A 110 -7.83 -5.73 -4.97
CA ALA A 110 -8.98 -5.66 -4.08
C ALA A 110 -10.17 -5.05 -4.82
N ALA A 111 -11.32 -5.69 -4.69
CA ALA A 111 -12.60 -5.14 -5.09
C ALA A 111 -13.35 -4.66 -3.85
N PHE A 112 -13.93 -3.47 -3.95
CA PHE A 112 -14.76 -2.87 -2.91
C PHE A 112 -16.15 -2.64 -3.47
N ASP A 113 -17.13 -3.33 -2.90
CA ASP A 113 -18.54 -3.08 -3.16
C ASP A 113 -18.97 -1.80 -2.43
N ARG A 114 -19.65 -0.92 -3.16
CA ARG A 114 -20.07 0.42 -2.72
C ARG A 114 -21.55 0.66 -3.01
N SER A 115 -22.27 -0.39 -3.41
CA SER A 115 -23.70 -0.34 -3.73
C SER A 115 -24.59 -0.26 -2.49
#